data_AF-B8AEF4-F1
#
_entry.id   AF-B8AEF4-F1
#
_cell.length_a   1.000
_cell.length_b   1.000
_cell.length_c   1.000
_cell.angle_alpha   90.00
_cell.angle_beta   90.00
_cell.angle_gamma   90.00
#
_symmetry.space_group_name_H-M   'P 1'
#
loop_
_entity.id
_entity.type
_entity.pdbx_description
1 polymer ?
#
loop_
_entity_poly.entity_id
_entity_poly.type
_entity_poly.pdbx_seq_one_letter_code
_entity_poly.pdbx_strand_id
1 'polypeptide(L)'
;MMPPAISLARSPTSSASASPLYPVRRSAAVAVRHHRCPSFAAKPAAGVCCASPAVELLPSLSPDILVRDARLEDCWEVADTHCSSFFPDYTFPLDLVLRIDRYIALLSGFSVPPGCMRTCLVAVNSNSLSRSISIECGDLRDADFQEKHGLSKASIAGILTVDTVADYLPRRGPLKQRRTGIAYIANVAVRKEERRKGIAKMLVAEAEERAKSWGCRSMALHCDVNNIAALRLYKNLGYKCIRVPEDAKWPEPKIAKGVRYNFMMKLVPKM
;
A
#
# COMPACT_ATOMS: atom_id res chain seq x y z
N MET A 1 16.36 -23.80 15.93
CA MET A 1 15.77 -22.65 15.21
C MET A 1 16.72 -22.28 14.09
N MET A 2 16.33 -22.42 12.83
CA MET A 2 17.18 -22.17 11.65
C MET A 2 16.70 -20.89 10.96
N PRO A 3 17.59 -19.96 10.57
CA PRO A 3 17.21 -18.73 9.88
C PRO A 3 16.86 -19.01 8.41
N PRO A 4 15.98 -18.22 7.76
CA PRO A 4 15.65 -18.44 6.36
C PRO A 4 16.75 -17.87 5.45
N ALA A 5 17.11 -18.66 4.44
CA ALA A 5 18.13 -18.34 3.45
C ALA A 5 17.70 -17.25 2.46
N ILE A 6 18.58 -16.26 2.28
CA ILE A 6 18.53 -15.23 1.22
C ILE A 6 19.07 -15.88 -0.07
N SER A 7 18.38 -15.71 -1.19
CA SER A 7 18.94 -16.06 -2.50
C SER A 7 18.48 -15.10 -3.59
N LEU A 8 19.46 -14.32 -4.07
CA LEU A 8 19.49 -13.66 -5.36
C LEU A 8 19.47 -14.71 -6.47
N ALA A 9 18.71 -14.47 -7.54
CA ALA A 9 18.89 -15.19 -8.79
C ALA A 9 18.74 -14.26 -10.01
N ARG A 10 19.79 -14.35 -10.82
CA ARG A 10 20.18 -13.62 -12.03
C ARG A 10 19.40 -14.14 -13.24
N SER A 11 19.10 -13.25 -14.17
CA SER A 11 18.42 -13.49 -15.45
C SER A 11 19.30 -14.19 -16.50
N PRO A 12 18.70 -14.81 -17.52
CA PRO A 12 19.22 -14.61 -18.88
C PRO A 12 18.15 -14.36 -19.97
N THR A 13 18.43 -13.31 -20.75
CA THR A 13 18.36 -13.13 -22.22
C THR A 13 17.36 -13.93 -23.08
N SER A 14 16.54 -13.18 -23.81
CA SER A 14 15.68 -13.59 -24.92
C SER A 14 16.37 -13.42 -26.29
N SER A 15 16.09 -14.33 -27.23
CA SER A 15 16.21 -14.12 -28.68
C SER A 15 14.84 -14.26 -29.36
N ALA A 16 14.74 -13.69 -30.56
CA ALA A 16 13.57 -13.01 -31.11
C ALA A 16 12.77 -13.78 -32.18
N SER A 17 11.77 -13.07 -32.74
CA SER A 17 11.05 -13.26 -34.02
C SER A 17 9.85 -14.22 -33.98
N ALA A 18 8.74 -14.07 -34.73
CA ALA A 18 8.22 -13.03 -35.63
C ALA A 18 6.69 -13.24 -35.74
N SER A 19 5.93 -12.18 -36.06
CA SER A 19 4.54 -12.25 -36.57
C SER A 19 4.55 -12.73 -38.05
N PRO A 20 3.43 -13.00 -38.78
CA PRO A 20 2.37 -11.99 -38.99
C PRO A 20 0.95 -12.47 -39.47
N LEU A 21 0.09 -11.47 -39.72
CA LEU A 21 -1.04 -11.37 -40.69
C LEU A 21 -2.50 -11.78 -40.34
N TYR A 22 -3.34 -10.75 -40.52
CA TYR A 22 -4.79 -10.57 -40.71
C TYR A 22 -5.42 -11.39 -41.88
N PRO A 23 -6.78 -11.52 -42.08
CA PRO A 23 -7.72 -10.39 -42.33
C PRO A 23 -9.24 -10.48 -41.97
N VAL A 24 -9.78 -9.30 -41.62
CA VAL A 24 -10.97 -8.56 -42.13
C VAL A 24 -12.29 -9.28 -42.50
N ARG A 25 -13.45 -8.82 -41.93
CA ARG A 25 -14.57 -8.13 -42.67
C ARG A 25 -15.84 -7.79 -41.84
N ARG A 26 -16.29 -6.53 -42.07
CA ARG A 26 -17.66 -5.94 -42.24
C ARG A 26 -18.72 -6.12 -41.13
N SER A 27 -19.19 -5.06 -40.44
CA SER A 27 -20.04 -3.90 -40.83
C SER A 27 -21.54 -4.22 -40.93
N ALA A 28 -22.34 -3.62 -40.04
CA ALA A 28 -23.68 -3.09 -40.33
C ALA A 28 -24.07 -2.03 -39.28
N ALA A 29 -24.53 -0.87 -39.77
CA ALA A 29 -25.08 0.23 -38.99
C ALA A 29 -26.58 0.03 -38.72
N VAL A 30 -27.19 0.85 -37.85
CA VAL A 30 -28.35 1.72 -38.15
C VAL A 30 -29.08 2.21 -36.86
N ALA A 31 -29.48 3.48 -36.93
CA ALA A 31 -30.61 4.19 -36.30
C ALA A 31 -30.52 4.74 -34.85
N VAL A 32 -30.43 6.07 -34.84
CA VAL A 32 -30.83 7.03 -33.80
C VAL A 32 -32.36 7.12 -33.69
N ARG A 33 -32.90 7.32 -32.48
CA ARG A 33 -34.17 8.06 -32.27
C ARG A 33 -34.23 8.70 -30.88
N HIS A 34 -34.50 10.01 -30.88
CA HIS A 34 -34.83 10.89 -29.76
C HIS A 34 -36.31 10.77 -29.37
N HIS A 35 -36.65 10.82 -28.07
CA HIS A 35 -37.92 11.34 -27.51
C HIS A 35 -37.70 11.68 -26.02
N ARG A 36 -37.62 12.97 -25.63
CA ARG A 36 -38.66 13.87 -25.09
C ARG A 36 -39.29 13.47 -23.74
N CYS A 37 -39.03 14.30 -22.72
CA CYS A 37 -39.74 14.43 -21.45
C CYS A 37 -41.18 14.93 -21.61
N PRO A 38 -42.02 14.71 -20.57
CA PRO A 38 -43.03 15.68 -20.17
C PRO A 38 -42.90 16.11 -18.69
N SER A 39 -43.11 17.40 -18.49
CA SER A 39 -43.29 18.13 -17.24
C SER A 39 -44.70 17.96 -16.66
N PHE A 40 -44.83 17.80 -15.34
CA PHE A 40 -46.04 18.19 -14.61
C PHE A 40 -45.66 18.86 -13.28
N ALA A 41 -46.30 19.99 -13.03
CA ALA A 41 -46.16 20.82 -11.84
C ALA A 41 -47.37 20.61 -10.92
N ALA A 42 -47.14 20.53 -9.60
CA ALA A 42 -48.06 21.00 -8.55
C ALA A 42 -47.33 21.08 -7.19
N LYS A 43 -47.49 22.22 -6.51
CA LYS A 43 -47.09 22.59 -5.13
C LYS A 43 -48.40 22.78 -4.30
N PRO A 44 -48.38 23.16 -3.00
CA PRO A 44 -47.53 22.81 -1.85
C PRO A 44 -48.37 22.46 -0.59
N ALA A 45 -47.73 22.00 0.50
CA ALA A 45 -48.28 22.19 1.86
C ALA A 45 -47.14 22.38 2.87
N ALA A 46 -47.35 23.35 3.76
CA ALA A 46 -46.36 24.00 4.60
C ALA A 46 -45.98 23.17 5.84
N GLY A 47 -44.70 23.29 6.22
CA GLY A 47 -44.14 22.84 7.48
C GLY A 47 -42.79 23.52 7.66
N VAL A 48 -42.82 24.84 7.89
CA VAL A 48 -41.64 25.66 8.12
C VAL A 48 -41.08 25.30 9.50
N CYS A 49 -40.08 24.44 9.54
CA CYS A 49 -39.23 24.23 10.70
C CYS A 49 -37.99 25.13 10.51
N CYS A 50 -37.99 26.30 11.14
CA CYS A 50 -36.84 27.19 11.16
C CYS A 50 -35.76 26.60 12.09
N ALA A 51 -35.01 25.62 11.59
CA ALA A 51 -33.72 25.27 12.17
C ALA A 51 -32.66 26.12 11.45
N SER A 52 -32.09 27.11 12.16
CA SER A 52 -30.96 27.91 11.69
C SER A 52 -29.85 26.98 11.17
N PRO A 53 -29.22 27.27 10.02
CA PRO A 53 -28.02 26.55 9.63
C PRO A 53 -26.87 27.09 10.48
N ALA A 54 -26.76 26.60 11.71
CA ALA A 54 -25.49 26.57 12.40
C ALA A 54 -24.64 25.53 11.65
N VAL A 55 -24.05 25.94 10.54
CA VAL A 55 -22.90 25.25 9.97
C VAL A 55 -21.81 25.43 11.01
N GLU A 56 -21.72 24.50 11.96
CA GLU A 56 -20.49 24.27 12.71
C GLU A 56 -19.43 23.88 11.67
N LEU A 57 -18.77 24.91 11.13
CA LEU A 57 -17.44 24.82 10.54
C LEU A 57 -16.48 24.48 11.69
N LEU A 58 -16.62 23.29 12.25
CA LEU A 58 -15.48 22.63 12.84
C LEU A 58 -14.68 22.12 11.64
N PRO A 59 -13.48 22.65 11.37
CA PRO A 59 -12.55 21.91 10.54
C PRO A 59 -12.44 20.56 11.22
N SER A 60 -12.76 19.48 10.52
CA SER A 60 -12.41 18.16 10.98
C SER A 60 -10.93 18.22 11.36
N LEU A 61 -10.61 18.16 12.65
CA LEU A 61 -9.25 17.99 13.15
C LEU A 61 -8.81 16.57 12.75
N SER A 62 -8.67 16.34 11.45
CA SER A 62 -7.91 15.23 10.92
C SER A 62 -6.49 15.47 11.40
N PRO A 63 -5.82 14.50 12.02
CA PRO A 63 -4.39 14.63 12.21
C PRO A 63 -3.78 14.91 10.83
N ASP A 64 -2.88 15.90 10.72
CA ASP A 64 -2.26 16.33 9.47
C ASP A 64 -1.34 15.23 8.92
N ILE A 65 -1.92 14.10 8.51
CA ILE A 65 -1.22 12.94 7.98
C ILE A 65 -1.08 13.12 6.48
N LEU A 66 0.17 13.27 6.03
CA LEU A 66 0.52 13.31 4.62
C LEU A 66 0.99 11.93 4.17
N VAL A 67 0.40 11.40 3.09
CA VAL A 67 0.92 10.20 2.43
C VAL A 67 1.79 10.61 1.24
N ARG A 68 3.00 10.07 1.16
CA ARG A 68 3.95 10.32 0.08
C ARG A 68 4.84 9.10 -0.17
N ASP A 69 5.58 9.10 -1.27
CA ASP A 69 6.66 8.13 -1.48
C ASP A 69 7.74 8.28 -0.38
N ALA A 70 8.28 7.14 0.06
CA ALA A 70 9.39 7.05 0.98
C ALA A 70 10.65 7.65 0.34
N ARG A 71 11.39 8.43 1.11
CA ARG A 71 12.69 8.99 0.73
C ARG A 71 13.81 8.23 1.44
N LEU A 72 15.05 8.53 1.06
CA LEU A 72 16.21 7.86 1.64
C LEU A 72 16.32 8.10 3.14
N GLU A 73 16.00 9.31 3.60
CA GLU A 73 15.96 9.69 5.01
C GLU A 73 14.91 8.92 5.83
N ASP A 74 13.88 8.38 5.18
CA ASP A 74 12.80 7.63 5.83
C ASP A 74 13.16 6.15 6.04
N CYS A 75 14.17 5.63 5.32
CA CYS A 75 14.41 4.19 5.20
C CYS A 75 14.59 3.49 6.55
N TRP A 76 15.30 4.11 7.50
CA TRP A 76 15.49 3.53 8.83
C TRP A 76 14.16 3.46 9.61
N GLU A 77 13.36 4.53 9.59
CA GLU A 77 12.07 4.53 10.25
C GLU A 77 11.06 3.59 9.61
N VAL A 78 11.13 3.42 8.29
CA VAL A 78 10.33 2.43 7.56
C VAL A 78 10.72 1.03 8.00
N ALA A 79 12.01 0.73 8.08
CA ALA A 79 12.51 -0.55 8.55
C ALA A 79 12.09 -0.83 10.02
N ASP A 80 12.26 0.15 10.90
CA ASP A 80 11.83 0.07 12.29
C ASP A 80 10.32 -0.17 12.41
N THR A 81 9.50 0.63 11.73
CA THR A 81 8.04 0.48 11.75
C THR A 81 7.58 -0.89 11.25
N HIS A 82 8.26 -1.42 10.23
CA HIS A 82 8.01 -2.77 9.71
C HIS A 82 8.34 -3.83 10.77
N CYS A 83 9.56 -3.83 11.28
CA CYS A 83 10.01 -4.86 12.23
C CYS A 83 9.21 -4.84 13.52
N SER A 84 8.95 -3.66 14.10
CA SER A 84 8.13 -3.53 15.32
C SER A 84 6.68 -3.96 15.12
N SER A 85 6.17 -3.95 13.88
CA SER A 85 4.79 -4.36 13.59
C SER A 85 4.65 -5.85 13.25
N PHE A 86 5.61 -6.40 12.49
CA PHE A 86 5.56 -7.78 11.98
C PHE A 86 6.35 -8.78 12.82
N PHE A 87 7.33 -8.31 13.59
CA PHE A 87 8.23 -9.13 14.41
C PHE A 87 8.35 -8.58 15.85
N PRO A 88 7.22 -8.28 16.54
CA PRO A 88 7.26 -7.62 17.85
C PRO A 88 7.91 -8.47 18.96
N ASP A 89 7.88 -9.80 18.82
CA ASP A 89 8.36 -10.73 19.85
C ASP A 89 9.86 -11.06 19.72
N TYR A 90 10.52 -10.55 18.68
CA TYR A 90 11.96 -10.74 18.50
C TYR A 90 12.72 -9.74 19.37
N THR A 91 13.73 -10.25 20.08
CA THR A 91 14.63 -9.44 20.91
C THR A 91 16.04 -9.40 20.33
N PHE A 92 16.87 -8.55 20.92
CA PHE A 92 18.29 -8.46 20.58
C PHE A 92 18.98 -9.84 20.67
N PRO A 93 19.81 -10.24 19.69
CA PRO A 93 20.28 -9.45 18.53
C PRO A 93 19.45 -9.61 17.24
N LEU A 94 18.46 -10.50 17.22
CA LEU A 94 17.73 -10.87 16.00
C LEU A 94 16.88 -9.72 15.44
N ASP A 95 16.27 -8.93 16.32
CA ASP A 95 15.45 -7.78 15.96
C ASP A 95 16.27 -6.68 15.23
N LEU A 96 17.52 -6.48 15.64
CA LEU A 96 18.47 -5.56 14.98
C LEU A 96 18.83 -6.06 13.58
N VAL A 97 19.12 -7.36 13.44
CA VAL A 97 19.42 -7.97 12.13
C VAL A 97 18.25 -7.82 11.16
N LEU A 98 17.01 -8.05 11.62
CA LEU A 98 15.81 -7.87 10.78
C LEU A 98 15.64 -6.42 10.33
N ARG A 99 15.89 -5.44 11.21
CA ARG A 99 15.86 -4.02 10.86
C ARG A 99 16.93 -3.66 9.83
N ILE A 100 18.16 -4.15 10.01
CA ILE A 100 19.27 -3.92 9.08
C ILE A 100 18.96 -4.55 7.71
N ASP A 101 18.48 -5.80 7.67
CA ASP A 101 18.09 -6.46 6.42
C ASP A 101 17.02 -5.64 5.68
N ARG A 102 15.98 -5.21 6.40
CA ARG A 102 14.93 -4.38 5.81
C ARG A 102 15.46 -3.03 5.33
N TYR A 103 16.33 -2.39 6.09
CA TYR A 103 16.97 -1.12 5.74
C TYR A 103 17.81 -1.26 4.46
N ILE A 104 18.67 -2.29 4.37
CA ILE A 104 19.48 -2.58 3.18
C ILE A 104 18.59 -2.86 1.95
N ALA A 105 17.48 -3.57 2.14
CA ALA A 105 16.51 -3.82 1.06
C ALA A 105 15.86 -2.53 0.54
N LEU A 106 15.62 -1.53 1.40
CA LEU A 106 15.12 -0.21 1.00
C LEU A 106 16.20 0.62 0.29
N LEU A 107 17.45 0.60 0.80
CA LEU A 107 18.59 1.31 0.20
C LEU A 107 18.93 0.80 -1.21
N SER A 108 18.69 -0.50 -1.47
CA SER A 108 18.87 -1.10 -2.80
C SER A 108 17.84 -0.62 -3.83
N GLY A 109 17.15 0.50 -3.54
CA GLY A 109 16.35 1.28 -4.48
C GLY A 109 15.09 0.59 -4.94
N PHE A 110 14.56 -0.36 -4.15
CA PHE A 110 13.47 -1.21 -4.59
C PHE A 110 13.75 -1.85 -5.96
N SER A 111 14.99 -2.28 -6.23
CA SER A 111 15.37 -2.86 -7.52
C SER A 111 14.34 -3.91 -7.96
N VAL A 112 13.69 -3.63 -9.09
CA VAL A 112 12.67 -4.49 -9.68
C VAL A 112 13.11 -4.91 -11.08
N PRO A 113 12.67 -6.08 -11.55
CA PRO A 113 12.92 -6.50 -12.93
C PRO A 113 12.46 -5.44 -13.93
N PRO A 114 13.10 -5.34 -15.12
CA PRO A 114 12.69 -4.39 -16.16
C PRO A 114 11.19 -4.49 -16.47
N GLY A 115 10.53 -3.34 -16.53
CA GLY A 115 9.08 -3.25 -16.78
C GLY A 115 8.19 -3.48 -15.55
N CYS A 116 8.76 -3.71 -14.37
CA CYS A 116 8.04 -3.70 -13.10
C CYS A 116 8.17 -2.34 -12.40
N MET A 117 7.18 -1.99 -11.60
CA MET A 117 7.16 -0.81 -10.74
C MET A 117 7.09 -1.25 -9.28
N ARG A 118 7.74 -0.52 -8.37
CA ARG A 118 7.62 -0.67 -6.92
C ARG A 118 7.80 0.69 -6.26
N THR A 119 6.97 0.97 -5.26
CA THR A 119 7.18 2.07 -4.33
C THR A 119 6.85 1.65 -2.91
N CYS A 120 7.44 2.34 -1.93
CA CYS A 120 6.98 2.33 -0.56
C CYS A 120 6.37 3.68 -0.25
N LEU A 121 5.14 3.67 0.23
CA LEU A 121 4.43 4.84 0.72
C LEU A 121 4.67 4.97 2.23
N VAL A 122 4.79 6.21 2.69
CA VAL A 122 4.89 6.58 4.09
C VAL A 122 3.79 7.55 4.43
N ALA A 123 3.16 7.35 5.58
CA ALA A 123 2.24 8.29 6.20
C ALA A 123 3.01 9.05 7.27
N VAL A 124 3.13 10.36 7.10
CA VAL A 124 3.96 11.24 7.94
C VAL A 124 3.06 12.19 8.70
N ASN A 125 3.33 12.39 9.98
CA ASN A 125 2.61 13.36 10.79
C ASN A 125 3.18 14.79 10.59
N SER A 126 2.40 15.71 10.03
CA SER A 126 2.85 17.08 9.76
C SER A 126 2.98 17.92 11.04
N ASN A 127 2.34 17.51 12.14
CA ASN A 127 2.49 18.18 13.44
C ASN A 127 3.87 17.98 14.09
N SER A 128 4.73 17.10 13.57
CA SER A 128 6.13 17.02 14.03
C SER A 128 7.04 18.04 13.34
N LEU A 129 6.56 18.75 12.31
CA LEU A 129 7.32 19.77 11.60
C LEU A 129 7.30 21.13 12.32
N SER A 130 6.31 21.36 13.20
CA SER A 130 6.08 22.64 13.90
C SER A 130 6.70 22.73 15.30
N ARG A 131 7.27 21.65 15.84
CA ARG A 131 8.12 21.70 17.05
C ARG A 131 9.54 22.09 16.65
N SER A 132 9.68 23.31 16.12
CA SER A 132 10.97 23.95 15.87
C SER A 132 11.77 24.04 17.18
N ILE A 133 12.98 23.52 17.14
CA ILE A 133 13.88 23.42 18.28
C ILE A 133 14.46 24.81 18.56
N SER A 134 14.19 25.37 19.74
CA SER A 134 15.01 26.42 20.33
C SER A 134 16.25 25.76 20.93
N ILE A 135 17.39 25.87 20.23
CA ILE A 135 18.69 25.43 20.76
C ILE A 135 19.23 26.57 21.63
N GLU A 136 19.09 26.43 22.95
CA GLU A 136 19.82 27.27 23.90
C GLU A 136 21.21 26.64 24.10
N CYS A 137 22.25 27.40 23.76
CA CYS A 137 23.64 26.96 23.82
C CYS A 137 24.11 26.98 25.28
N GLY A 138 24.05 25.83 25.95
CA GLY A 138 24.66 25.61 27.27
C GLY A 138 26.00 24.87 27.13
N ASP A 139 27.01 25.37 27.84
CA ASP A 139 28.41 24.94 27.73
C ASP A 139 28.68 23.45 28.02
N LEU A 140 29.65 22.92 27.27
CA LEU A 140 30.19 21.57 27.34
C LEU A 140 30.87 21.28 28.69
N ARG A 141 30.23 20.44 29.51
CA ARG A 141 30.85 19.49 30.44
C ARG A 141 29.76 18.57 30.99
N ASP A 142 29.59 17.41 30.37
CA ASP A 142 29.40 16.11 31.02
C ASP A 142 29.12 15.04 29.95
N ALA A 143 29.94 14.00 29.95
CA ALA A 143 29.89 12.90 29.01
C ALA A 143 28.87 11.86 29.47
N ASP A 144 27.60 12.10 29.15
CA ASP A 144 26.60 11.05 28.98
C ASP A 144 26.26 10.99 27.49
N PHE A 145 26.55 9.87 26.84
CA PHE A 145 26.24 9.61 25.44
C PHE A 145 24.71 9.40 25.26
N GLN A 146 23.93 10.42 25.60
CA GLN A 146 22.54 10.52 25.17
C GLN A 146 22.56 11.27 23.84
N GLU A 147 22.45 10.49 22.76
CA GLU A 147 22.42 10.93 21.37
C GLU A 147 21.27 11.93 21.15
N LYS A 148 21.51 13.20 21.49
CA LYS A 148 20.64 14.35 21.22
C LYS A 148 20.81 14.79 19.77
N HIS A 149 20.40 13.96 18.82
CA HIS A 149 20.13 14.44 17.46
C HIS A 149 18.73 15.06 17.42
N GLY A 150 18.68 16.35 17.78
CA GLY A 150 17.55 17.24 17.54
C GLY A 150 17.40 17.57 16.05
N LEU A 151 17.12 16.56 15.23
CA LEU A 151 16.49 16.74 13.93
C LEU A 151 15.01 16.54 14.17
N SER A 152 14.15 17.47 13.75
CA SER A 152 12.70 17.30 13.75
C SER A 152 12.34 16.12 12.84
N LYS A 153 12.46 14.91 13.38
CA LYS A 153 12.30 13.68 12.62
C LYS A 153 10.81 13.59 12.32
N ALA A 154 10.49 13.75 11.04
CA ALA A 154 9.15 13.56 10.52
C ALA A 154 8.69 12.16 10.94
N SER A 155 7.82 12.09 11.95
CA SER A 155 7.49 10.80 12.56
C SER A 155 6.63 10.01 11.59
N ILE A 156 7.17 8.91 11.07
CA ILE A 156 6.43 8.02 10.19
C ILE A 156 5.37 7.30 11.02
N ALA A 157 4.11 7.61 10.77
CA ALA A 157 2.97 7.01 11.43
C ALA A 157 2.59 5.65 10.83
N GLY A 158 2.89 5.44 9.54
CA GLY A 158 2.62 4.17 8.86
C GLY A 158 3.33 4.02 7.53
N ILE A 159 3.38 2.80 7.03
CA ILE A 159 4.08 2.39 5.82
C ILE A 159 3.23 1.42 5.00
N LEU A 160 3.44 1.41 3.69
CA LEU A 160 2.86 0.43 2.78
C LEU A 160 3.79 0.21 1.58
N THR A 161 4.05 -1.02 1.19
CA THR A 161 4.77 -1.32 -0.06
C THR A 161 3.77 -1.76 -1.13
N VAL A 162 3.90 -1.24 -2.35
CA VAL A 162 3.10 -1.65 -3.50
C VAL A 162 3.98 -1.86 -4.71
N ASP A 163 3.78 -2.96 -5.44
CA ASP A 163 4.55 -3.27 -6.64
C ASP A 163 3.77 -4.05 -7.70
N THR A 164 4.27 -4.07 -8.93
CA THR A 164 3.74 -4.91 -10.03
C THR A 164 4.55 -6.19 -10.24
N VAL A 165 5.54 -6.44 -9.39
CA VAL A 165 6.39 -7.64 -9.40
C VAL A 165 5.53 -8.85 -9.02
N ALA A 166 4.67 -8.64 -8.02
CA ALA A 166 3.61 -9.53 -7.56
C ALA A 166 4.11 -10.97 -7.40
N ASP A 167 5.19 -11.13 -6.62
CA ASP A 167 5.89 -12.41 -6.46
C ASP A 167 5.02 -13.51 -5.83
N TYR A 168 3.97 -13.12 -5.11
CA TYR A 168 2.98 -14.02 -4.51
C TYR A 168 1.81 -14.35 -5.43
N LEU A 169 1.87 -13.97 -6.72
CA LEU A 169 0.89 -14.40 -7.72
C LEU A 169 1.43 -15.57 -8.55
N PRO A 170 0.56 -16.55 -8.90
CA PRO A 170 0.97 -17.67 -9.73
C PRO A 170 1.37 -17.19 -11.12
N ARG A 171 2.53 -17.66 -11.57
CA ARG A 171 3.06 -17.38 -12.89
C ARG A 171 2.23 -18.09 -13.98
N ARG A 172 2.18 -17.52 -15.18
CA ARG A 172 1.37 -18.04 -16.30
C ARG A 172 2.18 -18.98 -17.20
N GLY A 173 1.57 -20.10 -17.56
CA GLY A 173 2.08 -21.03 -18.57
C GLY A 173 3.35 -21.80 -18.16
N PRO A 174 3.86 -22.68 -19.04
CA PRO A 174 5.03 -23.51 -18.75
C PRO A 174 6.31 -22.68 -18.54
N LEU A 175 6.40 -21.52 -19.21
CA LEU A 175 7.53 -20.58 -19.10
C LEU A 175 7.50 -19.71 -17.83
N LYS A 176 6.56 -19.93 -16.90
CA LYS A 176 6.44 -19.18 -15.65
C LYS A 176 6.47 -17.66 -15.86
N GLN A 177 5.74 -17.17 -16.85
CA GLN A 177 5.65 -15.74 -17.15
C GLN A 177 4.96 -14.96 -16.03
N ARG A 178 5.40 -13.72 -15.78
CA ARG A 178 4.77 -12.83 -14.79
C ARG A 178 3.36 -12.43 -15.26
N ARG A 179 2.45 -12.24 -14.30
CA ARG A 179 1.15 -11.63 -14.58
C ARG A 179 1.34 -10.11 -14.66
N THR A 180 0.84 -9.51 -15.73
CA THR A 180 0.91 -8.06 -15.95
C THR A 180 -0.41 -7.39 -15.59
N GLY A 181 -0.36 -6.08 -15.34
CA GLY A 181 -1.53 -5.25 -15.02
C GLY A 181 -2.18 -5.57 -13.68
N ILE A 182 -1.45 -6.19 -12.74
CA ILE A 182 -1.90 -6.44 -11.37
C ILE A 182 -0.85 -5.81 -10.44
N ALA A 183 -1.27 -4.90 -9.58
CA ALA A 183 -0.45 -4.40 -8.48
C ALA A 183 -0.69 -5.25 -7.22
N TYR A 184 0.32 -5.35 -6.37
CA TYR A 184 0.33 -6.18 -5.19
C TYR A 184 0.68 -5.33 -3.97
N ILE A 185 -0.17 -5.35 -2.95
CA ILE A 185 0.08 -4.67 -1.67
C ILE A 185 0.79 -5.63 -0.72
N ALA A 186 1.88 -5.14 -0.13
CA ALA A 186 2.66 -5.84 0.88
C ALA A 186 3.03 -4.90 2.04
N ASN A 187 3.42 -5.47 3.19
CA ASN A 187 4.07 -4.75 4.28
C ASN A 187 3.29 -3.51 4.78
N VAL A 188 1.97 -3.62 4.91
CA VAL A 188 1.15 -2.54 5.48
C VAL A 188 1.28 -2.54 7.00
N ALA A 189 1.80 -1.45 7.55
CA ALA A 189 1.94 -1.29 8.99
C ALA A 189 1.63 0.14 9.42
N VAL A 190 1.00 0.28 10.58
CA VAL A 190 0.76 1.55 11.25
C VAL A 190 1.26 1.41 12.68
N ARG A 191 2.06 2.39 13.14
CA ARG A 191 2.58 2.45 14.51
C ARG A 191 1.43 2.35 15.50
N LYS A 192 1.64 1.65 16.61
CA LYS A 192 0.57 1.24 17.52
C LYS A 192 -0.20 2.46 18.08
N GLU A 193 0.51 3.54 18.32
CA GLU A 193 0.06 4.83 18.85
C GLU A 193 -0.76 5.64 17.83
N GLU A 194 -0.59 5.33 16.54
CA GLU A 194 -1.20 6.01 15.39
C GLU A 194 -2.36 5.21 14.77
N ARG A 195 -2.67 4.04 15.32
CA ARG A 195 -3.77 3.19 14.86
C ARG A 195 -5.13 3.84 15.11
N ARG A 196 -6.14 3.36 14.38
CA ARG A 196 -7.54 3.81 14.46
C ARG A 196 -7.79 5.26 14.03
N LYS A 197 -6.78 5.97 13.52
CA LYS A 197 -6.88 7.31 12.93
C LYS A 197 -7.13 7.31 11.40
N GLY A 198 -7.44 6.15 10.80
CA GLY A 198 -7.70 6.05 9.35
C GLY A 198 -6.46 5.97 8.46
N ILE A 199 -5.24 6.00 9.01
CA ILE A 199 -3.97 6.03 8.25
C ILE A 199 -3.83 4.89 7.25
N ALA A 200 -4.15 3.66 7.64
CA ALA A 200 -4.08 2.51 6.74
C ALA A 200 -5.03 2.66 5.54
N LYS A 201 -6.19 3.31 5.72
CA LYS A 201 -7.14 3.61 4.64
C LYS A 201 -6.53 4.60 3.65
N MET A 202 -5.84 5.63 4.15
CA MET A 202 -5.16 6.63 3.32
C MET A 202 -4.01 6.01 2.53
N LEU A 203 -3.18 5.18 3.18
CA LEU A 203 -2.08 4.45 2.51
C LEU A 203 -2.59 3.55 1.38
N VAL A 204 -3.68 2.80 1.61
CA VAL A 204 -4.24 1.92 0.58
C VAL A 204 -4.89 2.72 -0.55
N ALA A 205 -5.56 3.84 -0.26
CA ALA A 205 -6.11 4.72 -1.29
C ALA A 205 -5.01 5.27 -2.20
N GLU A 206 -3.90 5.75 -1.64
CA GLU A 206 -2.75 6.22 -2.43
C GLU A 206 -2.11 5.07 -3.23
N ALA A 207 -2.05 3.85 -2.67
CA ALA A 207 -1.59 2.68 -3.39
C ALA A 207 -2.49 2.32 -4.59
N GLU A 208 -3.81 2.50 -4.46
CA GLU A 208 -4.77 2.34 -5.54
C GLU A 208 -4.56 3.38 -6.65
N GLU A 209 -4.29 4.64 -6.31
CA GLU A 209 -3.93 5.67 -7.29
C GLU A 209 -2.60 5.36 -7.98
N ARG A 210 -1.59 4.89 -7.25
CA ARG A 210 -0.34 4.41 -7.86
C ARG A 210 -0.59 3.26 -8.85
N ALA A 211 -1.41 2.29 -8.46
CA ALA A 211 -1.77 1.18 -9.33
C ALA A 211 -2.48 1.64 -10.61
N LYS A 212 -3.40 2.61 -10.52
CA LYS A 212 -4.05 3.24 -11.68
C LYS A 212 -3.01 3.88 -12.61
N SER A 213 -2.10 4.69 -12.04
CA SER A 213 -1.06 5.37 -12.82
C SER A 213 -0.12 4.40 -13.55
N TRP A 214 0.06 3.20 -13.02
CA TRP A 214 0.85 2.13 -13.65
C TRP A 214 0.06 1.30 -14.67
N GLY A 215 -1.20 1.65 -14.95
CA GLY A 215 -2.07 0.90 -15.87
C GLY A 215 -2.54 -0.45 -15.31
N CYS A 216 -2.52 -0.65 -14.00
CA CYS A 216 -3.04 -1.87 -13.39
C CYS A 216 -4.58 -1.88 -13.42
N ARG A 217 -5.17 -3.02 -13.77
CA ARG A 217 -6.63 -3.24 -13.77
C ARG A 217 -7.16 -3.81 -12.46
N SER A 218 -6.26 -4.25 -11.59
CA SER A 218 -6.61 -4.87 -10.31
C SER A 218 -5.46 -4.77 -9.32
N MET A 219 -5.81 -4.80 -8.05
CA MET A 219 -4.88 -4.96 -6.93
C MET A 219 -5.15 -6.24 -6.18
N ALA A 220 -4.07 -6.84 -5.68
CA ALA A 220 -4.11 -8.08 -4.93
C ALA A 220 -3.29 -7.97 -3.63
N LEU A 221 -3.64 -8.79 -2.64
CA LEU A 221 -2.89 -8.93 -1.40
C LEU A 221 -3.18 -10.27 -0.73
N HIS A 222 -2.29 -10.68 0.16
CA HIS A 222 -2.55 -11.73 1.13
C HIS A 222 -2.74 -11.10 2.51
N CYS A 223 -3.78 -11.54 3.21
CA CYS A 223 -4.06 -11.12 4.59
C CYS A 223 -4.14 -12.35 5.47
N ASP A 224 -3.47 -12.32 6.63
CA ASP A 224 -3.60 -13.37 7.65
C ASP A 224 -5.08 -13.51 8.05
N VAL A 225 -5.57 -14.75 8.10
CA VAL A 225 -6.95 -15.07 8.52
C VAL A 225 -7.23 -14.64 9.96
N ASN A 226 -6.22 -14.61 10.81
CA ASN A 226 -6.32 -14.22 12.22
C ASN A 226 -6.28 -12.69 12.40
N ASN A 227 -5.85 -11.94 11.38
CA ASN A 227 -5.81 -10.48 11.42
C ASN A 227 -7.19 -9.88 11.06
N ILE A 228 -8.13 -9.99 11.99
CA ILE A 228 -9.51 -9.52 11.82
C ILE A 228 -9.58 -8.01 11.50
N ALA A 229 -8.66 -7.22 12.07
CA ALA A 229 -8.59 -5.78 11.81
C ALA A 229 -8.24 -5.48 10.34
N ALA A 230 -7.22 -6.14 9.80
CA ALA A 230 -6.83 -6.00 8.40
C ALA A 230 -7.92 -6.55 7.45
N LEU A 231 -8.53 -7.69 7.78
CA LEU A 231 -9.64 -8.24 6.98
C LEU A 231 -10.81 -7.26 6.89
N ARG A 232 -11.21 -6.63 8.00
CA ARG A 232 -12.26 -5.60 8.01
C ARG A 232 -11.86 -4.37 7.19
N LEU A 233 -10.62 -3.90 7.34
CA LEU A 233 -10.09 -2.79 6.55
C LEU A 233 -10.24 -3.05 5.05
N TYR A 234 -9.71 -4.17 4.56
CA TYR A 234 -9.72 -4.50 3.14
C TYR A 234 -11.13 -4.75 2.61
N LYS A 235 -11.99 -5.44 3.36
CA LYS A 235 -13.40 -5.63 2.99
C LYS A 235 -14.13 -4.30 2.85
N ASN A 236 -13.94 -3.37 3.80
CA ASN A 236 -14.57 -2.05 3.77
C ASN A 236 -14.05 -1.19 2.60
N LEU A 237 -12.81 -1.44 2.15
CA LEU A 237 -12.22 -0.82 0.96
C LEU A 237 -12.67 -1.48 -0.35
N GLY A 238 -13.49 -2.52 -0.30
CA GLY A 238 -14.04 -3.22 -1.47
C GLY A 238 -13.19 -4.38 -1.99
N TYR A 239 -12.17 -4.82 -1.26
CA TYR A 239 -11.44 -6.05 -1.58
C TYR A 239 -12.31 -7.27 -1.24
N LYS A 240 -12.30 -8.25 -2.14
CA LYS A 240 -13.05 -9.50 -2.01
C LYS A 240 -12.08 -10.66 -1.81
N CYS A 241 -12.40 -11.58 -0.90
CA CYS A 241 -11.67 -12.83 -0.77
C CYS A 241 -11.90 -13.67 -2.03
N ILE A 242 -10.82 -14.13 -2.64
CA ILE A 242 -10.84 -15.02 -3.80
C ILE A 242 -10.55 -16.42 -3.29
N ARG A 243 -11.43 -17.36 -3.63
CA ARG A 243 -11.23 -18.77 -3.29
C ARG A 243 -10.12 -19.33 -4.16
N VAL A 244 -9.01 -19.68 -3.54
CA VAL A 244 -7.90 -20.39 -4.20
C VAL A 244 -8.21 -21.89 -4.12
N PRO A 245 -8.22 -22.62 -5.25
CA PRO A 245 -8.38 -24.08 -5.25
C PRO A 245 -7.27 -24.76 -4.44
N GLU A 246 -7.60 -25.87 -3.76
CA GLU A 246 -6.66 -26.58 -2.88
C GLU A 246 -5.46 -27.20 -3.64
N ASP A 247 -5.64 -27.52 -4.92
CA ASP A 247 -4.62 -28.05 -5.83
C ASP A 247 -3.77 -26.96 -6.49
N ALA A 248 -4.07 -25.69 -6.24
CA ALA A 248 -3.41 -24.59 -6.92
C ALA A 248 -2.01 -24.34 -6.34
N LYS A 249 -0.98 -24.41 -7.19
CA LYS A 249 0.42 -24.13 -6.84
C LYS A 249 0.69 -22.62 -6.72
N TRP A 250 0.23 -22.01 -5.63
CA TRP A 250 0.48 -20.60 -5.36
C TRP A 250 1.79 -20.42 -4.60
N PRO A 251 2.61 -19.42 -4.97
CA PRO A 251 3.73 -19.02 -4.14
C PRO A 251 3.18 -18.38 -2.86
N GLU A 252 3.20 -19.12 -1.77
CA GLU A 252 2.78 -18.62 -0.46
C GLU A 252 3.89 -17.77 0.18
N PRO A 253 3.54 -16.69 0.90
CA PRO A 253 4.51 -16.00 1.73
C PRO A 253 5.06 -16.96 2.78
N LYS A 254 6.38 -17.18 2.76
CA LYS A 254 7.11 -18.04 3.70
C LYS A 254 7.10 -17.39 5.10
N ILE A 255 6.01 -17.56 5.83
CA ILE A 255 5.87 -17.13 7.22
C ILE A 255 5.53 -18.38 8.04
N ALA A 256 5.83 -18.35 9.35
CA ALA A 256 5.78 -19.46 10.30
C ALA A 256 4.75 -20.56 9.98
N LYS A 257 5.16 -21.82 10.13
CA LYS A 257 4.31 -23.00 9.85
C LYS A 257 2.94 -22.84 10.53
N GLY A 258 1.87 -22.90 9.74
CA GLY A 258 0.49 -22.87 10.23
C GLY A 258 -0.26 -21.54 10.07
N VAL A 259 0.39 -20.47 9.58
CA VAL A 259 -0.34 -19.23 9.25
C VAL A 259 -1.10 -19.41 7.94
N ARG A 260 -2.43 -19.26 7.98
CA ARG A 260 -3.29 -19.29 6.79
C ARG A 260 -3.54 -17.88 6.29
N TYR A 261 -3.62 -17.72 4.98
CA TYR A 261 -3.86 -16.43 4.33
C TYR A 261 -5.13 -16.45 3.50
N ASN A 262 -5.89 -15.36 3.57
CA ASN A 262 -6.91 -15.03 2.58
C ASN A 262 -6.24 -14.26 1.44
N PHE A 263 -6.33 -14.80 0.23
CA PHE A 263 -6.02 -14.05 -0.97
C PHE A 263 -7.18 -13.10 -1.29
N MET A 264 -6.91 -11.80 -1.40
CA MET A 264 -7.92 -10.77 -1.61
C MET A 264 -7.60 -9.95 -2.85
N MET A 265 -8.61 -9.58 -3.62
CA MET A 265 -8.47 -8.75 -4.83
C MET A 265 -9.54 -7.67 -4.92
N LYS A 266 -9.18 -6.57 -5.57
CA LYS A 266 -10.07 -5.46 -5.95
C LYS A 266 -9.79 -5.06 -7.39
N LEU A 267 -10.86 -4.75 -8.14
CA LEU A 267 -10.72 -4.14 -9.46
C LEU A 267 -10.38 -2.67 -9.31
N VAL A 268 -9.41 -2.21 -10.10
CA VAL A 268 -9.02 -0.81 -10.16
C VAL A 268 -9.67 -0.21 -11.40
N PRO A 269 -10.49 0.85 -11.26
CA PRO A 269 -11.09 1.52 -12.40
C PRO A 269 -10.01 1.98 -13.39
N LYS A 270 -10.27 1.83 -14.68
CA LYS A 270 -9.42 2.42 -15.72
C LYS A 270 -9.58 3.95 -15.67
N MET A 271 -8.48 4.66 -15.95
CA MET A 271 -8.54 6.09 -16.27
C MET A 271 -9.33 6.32 -17.56
#